data_AF-A0A7C1MTT0-F1
#
_entry.id   AF-A0A7C1MTT0-F1
#
_cell.length_a   1.000
_cell.length_b   1.000
_cell.length_c   1.000
_cell.angle_alpha   90.00
_cell.angle_beta   90.00
_cell.angle_gamma   90.00
#
_symmetry.space_group_name_H-M   'P 1'
#
loop_
_entity.id
_entity.type
_entity.pdbx_description
1 polymer ?
#
loop_
_entity_poly.entity_id
_entity_poly.type
_entity_poly.pdbx_seq_one_letter_code
_entity_poly.pdbx_strand_id
1 'polypeptide(L)'
;IDTLKTMVNESVTDEQLENARFKFPIQTPQNKEEFYYRSIFEEHFPSDAAARCVPQEASVACSTKIALEWDEAFKNMNDPSGRAIANVHTDAYVKA
;
A
#
# COMPACT_ATOMS: atom_id res chain seq x y z
N ILE A 1 10.43 -8.14 4.85
CA ILE A 1 10.18 -8.83 3.55
C ILE A 1 10.64 -7.85 2.45
N ASP A 2 11.93 -7.86 2.09
CA ASP A 2 12.49 -6.88 1.13
C ASP A 2 12.23 -7.28 -0.32
N THR A 3 12.08 -8.59 -0.54
CA THR A 3 11.80 -9.20 -1.84
C THR A 3 10.55 -8.64 -2.50
N LEU A 4 9.52 -8.28 -1.72
CA LEU A 4 8.29 -7.70 -2.24
C LEU A 4 8.50 -6.30 -2.82
N LYS A 5 9.27 -5.44 -2.15
CA LYS A 5 9.60 -4.10 -2.68
C LYS A 5 10.42 -4.19 -3.95
N THR A 6 11.42 -5.07 -3.98
CA THR A 6 12.23 -5.30 -5.18
C THR A 6 11.36 -5.78 -6.34
N MET A 7 10.57 -6.83 -6.11
CA MET A 7 9.68 -7.40 -7.14
C MET A 7 8.65 -6.36 -7.64
N VAL A 8 8.07 -5.57 -6.75
CA VAL A 8 7.12 -4.51 -7.12
C VAL A 8 7.80 -3.41 -7.94
N ASN A 9 9.02 -3.00 -7.58
CA ASN A 9 9.77 -1.99 -8.32
C ASN A 9 10.19 -2.49 -9.71
N GLU A 10 10.41 -3.79 -9.87
CA GLU A 10 10.67 -4.43 -11.17
C GLU A 10 9.38 -4.61 -11.99
N SER A 11 8.25 -4.84 -11.32
CA SER A 11 6.97 -5.14 -11.98
C SER A 11 6.15 -3.91 -12.37
N VAL A 12 6.34 -2.79 -11.67
CA VAL A 12 5.58 -1.54 -11.88
C VAL A 12 6.51 -0.39 -12.19
N THR A 13 6.35 0.21 -13.37
CA THR A 13 7.13 1.38 -13.79
C THR A 13 6.58 2.67 -13.20
N ASP A 14 7.41 3.71 -13.15
CA ASP A 14 6.96 5.04 -12.69
C ASP A 14 5.88 5.62 -13.62
N GLU A 15 6.00 5.39 -14.92
CA GLU A 15 5.01 5.80 -15.93
C GLU A 15 3.65 5.11 -15.72
N GLN A 16 3.64 3.82 -15.38
CA GLN A 16 2.41 3.10 -15.05
C GLN A 16 1.72 3.72 -13.84
N LEU A 17 2.50 4.09 -12.81
CA LEU A 17 1.96 4.73 -11.62
C LEU A 17 1.46 6.15 -11.91
N GLU A 18 2.19 6.95 -12.68
CA GLU A 18 1.78 8.29 -13.10
C GLU A 18 0.45 8.28 -13.87
N ASN A 19 0.24 7.23 -14.67
CA ASN A 19 -0.97 7.03 -15.46
C ASN A 19 -2.02 6.15 -14.76
N ALA A 20 -1.83 5.78 -13.49
CA ALA A 20 -2.69 4.83 -12.79
C ALA A 20 -4.17 5.25 -12.78
N ARG A 21 -4.47 6.56 -12.73
CA ARG A 21 -5.85 7.10 -12.75
C ARG A 21 -6.65 6.70 -13.99
N PHE A 22 -5.99 6.45 -15.11
CA PHE A 22 -6.65 6.05 -16.36
C PHE A 22 -6.98 4.56 -16.37
N LYS A 23 -6.17 3.75 -15.69
CA LYS A 23 -6.39 2.30 -15.56
C LYS A 23 -7.33 1.95 -14.40
N PHE A 24 -7.16 2.62 -13.27
CA PHE A 24 -7.89 2.41 -12.02
C PHE A 24 -8.56 3.72 -11.57
N PRO A 25 -9.68 4.13 -12.21
CA PRO A 25 -10.34 5.40 -11.89
C PRO A 25 -11.03 5.41 -10.52
N ILE A 26 -11.37 4.22 -10.00
CA ILE A 26 -11.93 4.03 -8.66
C ILE A 26 -10.79 3.61 -7.75
N GLN A 27 -10.53 4.38 -6.69
CA GLN A 27 -9.47 4.12 -5.70
C GLN A 27 -8.09 3.92 -6.35
N THR A 28 -7.64 4.96 -7.04
CA THR A 28 -6.37 4.98 -7.76
C THR A 28 -5.21 4.64 -6.81
N PRO A 29 -4.36 3.66 -7.16
CA PRO A 29 -3.16 3.34 -6.39
C PRO A 29 -2.24 4.56 -6.19
N GLN A 30 -1.71 4.74 -4.98
CA GLN A 30 -0.85 5.87 -4.63
C GLN A 30 0.65 5.54 -4.68
N ASN A 31 0.99 4.26 -4.75
CA ASN A 31 2.36 3.77 -4.87
C ASN A 31 2.40 2.48 -5.69
N LYS A 32 3.60 2.03 -6.06
CA LYS A 32 3.81 0.83 -6.88
C LYS A 32 3.28 -0.45 -6.23
N GLU A 33 3.35 -0.54 -4.91
CA GLU A 33 2.91 -1.72 -4.17
C GLU A 33 1.37 -1.85 -4.23
N GLU A 34 0.65 -0.75 -3.99
CA GLU A 34 -0.79 -0.68 -4.22
C GLU A 34 -1.16 -0.98 -5.68
N PHE A 35 -0.37 -0.49 -6.65
CA PHE A 35 -0.64 -0.72 -8.07
C PHE A 35 -0.51 -2.19 -8.43
N TYR A 36 0.51 -2.85 -7.88
CA TYR A 36 0.75 -4.28 -8.06
C TYR A 36 -0.42 -5.10 -7.49
N TYR A 37 -0.81 -4.84 -6.23
CA TYR A 37 -1.96 -5.52 -5.62
C TYR A 37 -3.27 -5.23 -6.35
N ARG A 38 -3.50 -3.98 -6.76
CA ARG A 38 -4.70 -3.61 -7.50
C ARG A 38 -4.77 -4.31 -8.85
N SER A 39 -3.63 -4.52 -9.52
CA SER A 39 -3.58 -5.28 -10.77
C SER A 39 -3.98 -6.74 -10.58
N ILE A 40 -3.52 -7.40 -9.52
CA ILE A 40 -3.92 -8.77 -9.16
C ILE A 40 -5.42 -8.82 -8.80
N PHE A 41 -5.89 -7.86 -8.00
CA PHE A 41 -7.30 -7.77 -7.63
C PHE A 41 -8.21 -7.64 -8.86
N GLU A 42 -7.87 -6.75 -9.79
CA GLU A 42 -8.65 -6.52 -11.00
C GLU A 42 -8.66 -7.74 -11.93
N GLU A 43 -7.57 -8.53 -11.97
CA GLU A 43 -7.51 -9.79 -12.72
C GLU A 43 -8.54 -10.81 -12.22
N HIS A 44 -8.74 -10.88 -10.90
CA HIS A 44 -9.69 -11.81 -10.29
C HIS A 44 -11.12 -11.25 -10.17
N PHE A 45 -11.25 -9.93 -9.99
CA PHE A 45 -12.50 -9.25 -9.70
C PHE A 45 -12.69 -7.99 -10.58
N PRO A 46 -12.86 -8.15 -11.91
CA PRO A 46 -12.92 -7.05 -12.87
C PRO A 46 -14.27 -6.34 -12.85
N SER A 47 -14.61 -5.70 -11.72
CA SER A 47 -15.85 -4.94 -11.59
C SER A 47 -15.70 -3.72 -10.71
N ASP A 48 -16.33 -2.64 -11.14
CA ASP A 48 -16.44 -1.41 -10.38
C ASP A 48 -17.13 -1.60 -9.02
N ALA A 49 -18.03 -2.59 -8.91
CA ALA A 49 -18.68 -2.92 -7.65
C ALA A 49 -17.67 -3.51 -6.66
N ALA A 50 -16.87 -4.49 -7.09
CA ALA A 50 -15.83 -5.09 -6.26
C ALA A 50 -14.77 -4.06 -5.85
N ALA A 51 -14.35 -3.17 -6.77
CA ALA A 51 -13.42 -2.10 -6.47
C ALA A 51 -13.93 -1.11 -5.41
N ARG A 52 -15.25 -0.94 -5.25
CA ARG A 52 -15.83 -0.10 -4.19
C ARG A 52 -15.96 -0.80 -2.84
N CYS A 53 -15.89 -2.14 -2.81
CA CYS A 53 -16.03 -2.92 -1.58
C CYS A 53 -14.75 -2.92 -0.73
N VAL A 54 -13.59 -2.67 -1.32
CA VAL A 54 -12.32 -2.55 -0.61
C VAL A 54 -12.13 -1.07 -0.26
N PRO A 55 -12.06 -0.62 1.00
CA PRO A 55 -11.82 0.78 1.32
C PRO A 55 -10.35 1.17 1.11
N GLN A 56 -10.09 2.29 0.43
CA GLN A 56 -8.74 2.87 0.32
C GLN A 56 -8.51 3.86 1.47
N GLU A 57 -8.12 3.35 2.64
CA GLU A 57 -7.87 4.14 3.84
C GLU A 57 -6.45 3.91 4.36
N ALA A 58 -5.87 4.95 4.97
CA ALA A 58 -4.60 4.82 5.67
C ALA A 58 -4.79 3.89 6.87
N SER A 59 -4.02 2.80 6.88
CA SER A 59 -4.09 1.73 7.87
C SER A 59 -2.71 1.09 8.00
N VAL A 60 -2.38 0.64 9.21
CA VAL A 60 -1.24 -0.26 9.44
C VAL A 60 -1.80 -1.66 9.67
N ALA A 61 -1.54 -2.58 8.74
CA ALA A 61 -1.96 -3.98 8.81
C ALA A 61 -3.48 -4.15 9.09
N CYS A 62 -3.85 -4.72 10.24
CA CYS A 62 -5.24 -5.03 10.61
C CYS A 62 -5.93 -3.90 11.39
N SER A 63 -5.33 -2.71 11.44
CA SER A 63 -5.83 -1.62 12.26
C SER A 63 -6.71 -0.64 11.48
N THR A 64 -7.71 -0.05 12.13
CA THR A 64 -8.47 1.06 11.54
C THR A 64 -7.63 2.32 11.52
N LYS A 65 -7.98 3.33 10.70
CA LYS A 65 -7.36 4.66 10.72
C LYS A 65 -7.20 5.26 12.13
N ILE A 66 -8.11 4.93 13.05
CA ILE A 66 -8.05 5.33 14.47
C ILE A 66 -6.74 4.92 15.15
N ALA A 67 -6.14 3.79 14.78
CA ALA A 67 -4.88 3.35 15.38
C ALA A 67 -3.70 4.25 15.00
N LEU A 68 -3.74 4.89 13.83
CA LEU A 68 -2.76 5.92 13.46
C LEU A 68 -2.89 7.17 14.35
N GLU A 69 -4.04 7.40 14.98
CA GLU A 69 -4.27 8.58 15.82
C GLU A 69 -3.77 8.39 17.25
N TRP A 70 -3.52 7.15 17.67
CA TRP A 70 -3.13 6.82 19.05
C TRP A 70 -1.68 7.15 19.39
N ASP A 71 -0.82 7.27 18.39
CA ASP A 71 0.60 7.55 18.58
C ASP A 71 1.14 8.34 17.37
N GLU A 72 1.77 9.49 17.66
CA GLU A 72 2.33 10.39 16.65
C GLU A 72 3.41 9.75 15.78
N ALA A 73 4.12 8.74 16.30
CA ALA A 73 5.09 7.97 15.53
C ALA A 73 4.43 7.18 14.38
N PHE A 74 3.20 6.70 14.58
CA PHE A 74 2.44 5.97 13.56
C PHE A 74 1.78 6.91 12.53
N LYS A 75 1.36 8.12 12.93
CA LYS A 75 0.78 9.12 11.99
C LYS A 75 1.66 9.36 10.76
N ASN A 76 2.98 9.34 10.96
CA ASN A 76 3.96 9.63 9.91
C ASN A 76 4.54 8.37 9.24
N MET A 77 4.06 7.18 9.60
CA MET A 77 4.53 5.89 9.09
C MET A 77 3.36 5.06 8.55
N ASN A 78 2.81 5.50 7.41
CA ASN A 78 1.76 4.77 6.69
C ASN A 78 2.38 3.63 5.88
N ASP A 79 2.57 2.49 6.54
CA ASP A 79 3.06 1.27 5.92
C ASP A 79 1.97 0.18 5.88
N PRO A 80 1.26 0.05 4.75
CA PRO A 80 0.11 -0.87 4.67
C PRO A 80 0.51 -2.34 4.84
N SER A 81 1.78 -2.69 4.61
CA SER A 81 2.27 -4.06 4.74
C SER A 81 2.57 -4.51 6.18
N GLY A 82 2.56 -3.58 7.15
CA GLY A 82 2.87 -3.88 8.55
C GLY A 82 4.32 -4.33 8.81
N ARG A 83 5.25 -4.03 7.88
CA ARG A 83 6.67 -4.40 8.00
C ARG A 83 7.35 -3.68 9.17
N ALA A 84 8.42 -4.30 9.69
CA ALA A 84 9.12 -3.88 10.91
C ALA A 84 9.50 -2.39 10.89
N ILE A 85 8.91 -1.64 11.82
CA ILE A 85 9.06 -0.19 11.98
C ILE A 85 10.25 0.15 12.87
N ALA A 86 11.11 1.07 12.40
CA ALA A 86 12.22 1.64 13.17
C ALA A 86 11.74 2.15 14.52
N ASN A 87 12.46 1.83 15.60
CA ASN A 87 12.12 2.16 17.00
C ASN A 87 10.92 1.39 17.61
N VAL A 88 10.23 0.53 16.86
CA VAL A 88 9.17 -0.36 17.39
C VAL A 88 9.62 -1.81 17.44
N HIS A 89 10.32 -2.28 16.40
CA HIS A 89 10.78 -3.67 16.30
C HIS A 89 12.30 -3.76 16.51
N THR A 90 12.77 -4.80 17.20
CA THR A 90 14.20 -5.02 17.48
C THR A 90 15.02 -5.20 16.20
N ASP A 91 14.46 -5.87 15.20
CA ASP A 91 15.07 -6.08 13.87
C ASP A 91 14.52 -5.09 12.84
N ALA A 92 14.17 -3.87 13.27
CA ALA A 92 13.68 -2.85 12.36
C ALA A 92 14.78 -2.28 11.46
N TYR A 93 14.37 -1.79 10.28
CA TYR A 93 15.26 -1.09 9.37
C TYR A 93 15.79 0.20 10.01
N VAL A 94 17.11 0.36 10.07
CA VAL A 94 17.73 1.66 10.35
C VAL A 94 17.60 2.52 9.09
N LYS A 95 16.86 3.64 9.15
CA LYS A 95 16.91 4.63 8.06
C LYS A 95 18.31 5.24 8.05
N ALA A 96 19.04 5.09 6.93
CA ALA A 96 20.21 5.90 6.61
C ALA A 96 19.78 7.36 6.34
#